data_AF-A0A812VE47-F1
#
_entry.id   AF-A0A812VE47-F1
#
_cell.length_a   1.000
_cell.length_b   1.000
_cell.length_c   1.000
_cell.angle_alpha   90.00
_cell.angle_beta   90.00
_cell.angle_gamma   90.00
#
_symmetry.space_group_name_H-M   'P 1'
#
loop_
_entity.id
_entity.type
_entity.pdbx_description
1 polymer ?
#
loop_
_entity_poly.entity_id
_entity_poly.type
_entity_poly.pdbx_seq_one_letter_code
_entity_poly.pdbx_strand_id
1 'polypeptide(L)'
;MMSCGPDLQGHSDDYWLLNEREKFLVHQLDLDYVHMFQKHPGTDDDLVYFLGDRYEHTRTWSATSRRNPTYRRNSGFYLHRASLRIMTPCDKLASMGWPVTAEAAEAMGTKPLPVMDAERSASLVGNAMHLTQAQSQNQGIDSEAVMRPTSRPPKATTKAPPKAAAKVALVPPGPRPAAARPKAALGAPAPATAPGAMVPFVPPAPAPMSAAAMSLMPTPTITHLS
;
A
#
# COMPACT_ATOMS: atom_id res chain seq x y z
N MET A 1 -14.09 24.01 11.87
CA MET A 1 -13.01 23.52 10.98
C MET A 1 -12.22 22.51 11.78
N MET A 2 -12.36 21.22 11.46
CA MET A 2 -11.55 20.16 12.07
C MET A 2 -10.21 20.18 11.34
N SER A 3 -9.27 20.97 11.86
CA SER A 3 -7.86 20.76 11.56
C SER A 3 -7.53 19.32 11.95
N CYS A 4 -6.85 18.54 11.11
CA CYS A 4 -6.06 17.42 11.63
C CYS A 4 -5.09 18.07 12.62
N GLY A 5 -5.46 18.06 13.90
CA GLY A 5 -4.71 18.74 14.94
C GLY A 5 -3.32 18.12 15.02
N PRO A 6 -2.29 18.88 15.43
CA PRO A 6 -1.07 18.28 15.93
C PRO A 6 -1.40 17.58 17.25
N ASP A 7 -2.06 16.42 17.16
CA ASP A 7 -2.36 15.57 18.31
C ASP A 7 -1.02 15.09 18.86
N LEU A 8 -0.62 15.76 19.95
CA LEU A 8 0.08 15.24 21.11
C LEU A 8 0.77 13.91 20.84
N GLN A 9 2.05 14.02 20.46
CA GLN A 9 3.03 12.94 20.32
C GLN A 9 3.31 12.27 21.68
N GLY A 10 2.30 11.65 22.28
CA GLY A 10 2.52 10.40 23.00
C GLY A 10 2.64 9.34 21.92
N HIS A 11 3.87 8.87 21.64
CA HIS A 11 4.13 7.78 20.70
C HIS A 11 3.43 6.50 21.20
N SER A 12 2.14 6.40 20.90
CA SER A 12 1.37 5.19 21.05
C SER A 12 1.74 4.34 19.84
N ASP A 13 2.58 3.33 20.05
CA ASP A 13 2.91 2.36 19.01
C ASP A 13 1.64 1.56 18.71
N ASP A 14 1.09 1.67 17.50
CA ASP A 14 -0.12 0.90 17.12
C ASP A 14 0.17 -0.60 17.01
N TYR A 15 1.42 -1.02 17.19
CA TYR A 15 1.86 -2.41 17.12
C TYR A 15 1.07 -3.35 18.04
N TRP A 16 0.58 -2.87 19.18
CA TRP A 16 -0.22 -3.69 20.08
C TRP A 16 -1.59 -4.06 19.50
N LEU A 17 -2.14 -3.25 18.58
CA LEU A 17 -3.40 -3.52 17.88
C LEU A 17 -3.30 -4.67 16.87
N LEU A 18 -2.07 -5.07 16.51
CA LEU A 18 -1.86 -6.15 15.54
C LEU A 18 -2.17 -7.51 16.17
N ASN A 19 -2.83 -8.35 15.38
CA ASN A 19 -3.09 -9.74 15.73
C ASN A 19 -1.79 -10.56 15.69
N GLU A 20 -1.77 -11.74 16.32
CA GLU A 20 -0.58 -12.62 16.35
C GLU A 20 -0.09 -12.98 14.94
N ARG A 21 -1.02 -13.25 14.01
CA ARG A 21 -0.72 -13.47 12.60
C ARG A 21 0.05 -12.30 11.98
N GLU A 22 -0.38 -11.08 12.25
CA GLU A 22 0.21 -9.86 11.68
C GLU A 22 1.57 -9.56 12.31
N LYS A 23 1.71 -9.78 13.62
CA LYS A 23 3.00 -9.69 14.33
C LYS A 23 4.01 -10.70 13.78
N PHE A 24 3.59 -11.94 13.56
CA PHE A 24 4.42 -12.97 12.94
C PHE A 24 4.82 -12.58 11.52
N LEU A 25 3.89 -12.04 10.73
CA LEU A 25 4.16 -11.54 9.39
C LEU A 25 5.20 -10.42 9.40
N VAL A 26 5.07 -9.43 10.31
CA VAL A 26 6.07 -8.36 10.48
C VAL A 26 7.45 -8.94 10.80
N HIS A 27 7.53 -9.94 11.68
CA HIS A 27 8.79 -10.59 12.01
C HIS A 27 9.43 -11.29 10.80
N GLN A 28 8.66 -12.04 10.01
CA GLN A 28 9.17 -12.67 8.79
C GLN A 28 9.65 -11.63 7.77
N LEU A 29 8.93 -10.51 7.65
CA LEU A 29 9.31 -9.41 6.77
C LEU A 29 10.59 -8.71 7.23
N ASP A 30 10.75 -8.50 8.54
CA ASP A 30 11.99 -7.94 9.11
C ASP A 30 13.21 -8.82 8.79
N LEU A 31 13.09 -10.14 8.93
CA LEU A 31 14.16 -11.09 8.61
C LEU A 31 14.55 -11.05 7.13
N ASP A 32 13.57 -11.10 6.23
CA ASP A 32 13.82 -10.99 4.79
C ASP A 32 14.48 -9.64 4.44
N TYR A 33 14.05 -8.55 5.07
CA TYR A 33 14.59 -7.21 4.82
C TYR A 33 16.07 -7.14 5.23
N VAL A 34 16.40 -7.63 6.43
CA VAL A 34 17.79 -7.69 6.92
C VAL A 34 18.63 -8.56 5.98
N HIS A 35 18.12 -9.71 5.56
CA HIS A 35 18.84 -10.60 4.64
C HIS A 35 19.11 -9.92 3.29
N MET A 36 18.14 -9.22 2.73
CA MET A 36 18.25 -8.57 1.42
C MET A 36 19.10 -7.29 1.43
N PHE A 37 18.92 -6.42 2.42
CA PHE A 37 19.51 -5.08 2.43
C PHE A 37 20.64 -4.91 3.45
N GLN A 38 20.87 -5.90 4.32
CA GLN A 38 21.89 -5.84 5.38
C GLN A 38 21.74 -4.60 6.27
N LYS A 39 20.51 -4.13 6.46
CA LYS A 39 20.14 -2.94 7.25
C LYS A 39 19.01 -3.30 8.22
N HIS A 40 19.00 -2.68 9.40
CA HIS A 40 17.93 -2.86 10.37
C HIS A 40 16.64 -2.16 9.89
N PRO A 41 15.49 -2.85 9.82
CA PRO A 41 14.26 -2.30 9.23
C PRO A 41 13.71 -1.08 9.98
N GLY A 42 13.93 -1.00 11.30
CA GLY A 42 13.54 0.17 12.10
C GLY A 42 14.37 1.43 11.84
N THR A 43 15.43 1.37 11.03
CA THR A 43 16.26 2.53 10.65
C THR A 43 15.94 3.07 9.24
N ASP A 44 14.88 2.54 8.62
CA ASP A 44 14.41 2.96 7.31
C ASP A 44 13.06 3.66 7.44
N ASP A 45 13.09 5.00 7.34
CA ASP A 45 11.92 5.87 7.48
C ASP A 45 10.95 5.77 6.30
N ASP A 46 11.36 5.14 5.19
CA ASP A 46 10.50 4.93 4.03
C ASP A 46 9.89 3.52 4.01
N LEU A 47 10.15 2.70 5.03
CA LEU A 47 9.75 1.30 5.06
C LEU A 47 8.30 1.14 5.52
N VAL A 48 7.46 0.67 4.60
CA VAL A 48 6.05 0.38 4.84
C VAL A 48 5.74 -1.07 4.48
N TYR A 49 5.12 -1.79 5.41
CA TYR A 49 4.65 -3.16 5.23
C TYR A 49 3.15 -3.22 4.98
N PHE A 50 2.73 -4.12 4.10
CA PHE A 50 1.31 -4.37 3.84
C PHE A 50 0.85 -5.67 4.50
N LEU A 51 0.02 -5.61 5.54
CA LEU A 51 -0.31 -6.77 6.38
C LEU A 51 -1.60 -7.51 5.98
N GLY A 52 -2.26 -7.10 4.90
CA GLY A 52 -3.56 -7.67 4.50
C GLY A 52 -3.50 -9.02 3.79
N ASP A 53 -2.35 -9.43 3.25
CA ASP A 53 -2.19 -10.67 2.49
C ASP A 53 -1.32 -11.69 3.23
N ARG A 54 -1.12 -12.88 2.63
CA ARG A 54 -0.16 -13.88 3.11
C ARG A 54 1.26 -13.46 2.73
N TYR A 55 2.23 -13.90 3.53
CA TYR A 55 3.65 -13.56 3.37
C TYR A 55 4.17 -13.76 1.94
N GLU A 56 3.76 -14.84 1.27
CA GLU A 56 4.19 -15.17 -0.09
C GLU A 56 3.77 -14.12 -1.13
N HIS A 57 2.70 -13.36 -0.86
CA HIS A 57 2.17 -12.31 -1.73
C HIS A 57 2.48 -10.88 -1.25
N THR A 58 2.97 -10.75 -0.02
CA THR A 58 3.22 -9.49 0.69
C THR A 58 4.64 -8.96 0.51
N ARG A 59 5.56 -9.73 -0.10
CA ARG A 59 6.96 -9.31 -0.37
C ARG A 59 7.12 -8.05 -1.23
N THR A 60 6.04 -7.42 -1.67
CA THR A 60 6.03 -6.07 -2.24
C THR A 60 6.02 -5.02 -1.14
N TRP A 61 7.19 -4.70 -0.60
CA TRP A 61 7.41 -3.53 0.28
C TRP A 61 8.06 -2.36 -0.45
N SER A 62 8.00 -1.16 0.12
CA SER A 62 8.53 0.08 -0.46
C SER A 62 10.05 0.12 -0.63
N ALA A 63 10.79 -0.71 0.11
CA ALA A 63 12.25 -0.64 0.21
C ALA A 63 12.99 -0.83 -1.11
N THR A 64 12.61 -1.84 -1.89
CA THR A 64 13.37 -2.20 -3.11
C THR A 64 13.27 -1.12 -4.18
N SER A 65 12.15 -0.41 -4.25
CA SER A 65 11.90 0.61 -5.27
C SER A 65 12.17 2.03 -4.80
N ARG A 66 12.32 2.26 -3.48
CA ARG A 66 12.20 3.58 -2.83
C ARG A 66 10.96 4.35 -3.30
N ARG A 67 9.90 3.61 -3.63
CA ARG A 67 8.61 4.17 -4.09
C ARG A 67 7.53 3.61 -3.19
N ASN A 68 6.52 4.43 -2.92
CA ASN A 68 5.37 3.99 -2.14
C ASN A 68 4.74 2.75 -2.79
N PRO A 69 4.36 1.74 -2.00
CA PRO A 69 3.72 0.55 -2.53
C PRO A 69 2.43 0.95 -3.22
N THR A 70 2.09 0.31 -4.34
CA THR A 70 0.76 0.51 -4.93
C THR A 70 -0.29 0.08 -3.92
N TYR A 71 -1.06 1.05 -3.43
CA TYR A 71 -2.12 0.77 -2.48
C TYR A 71 -3.17 -0.14 -3.12
N ARG A 72 -3.47 -1.25 -2.46
CA ARG A 72 -4.47 -2.22 -2.89
C ARG A 72 -5.83 -1.81 -2.33
N ARG A 73 -6.90 -2.20 -3.02
CA ARG A 73 -8.29 -1.99 -2.56
C ARG A 73 -8.71 -2.88 -1.38
N ASN A 74 -7.84 -3.78 -0.94
CA ASN A 74 -8.16 -4.67 0.17
C ASN A 74 -8.11 -3.90 1.50
N SER A 75 -8.82 -4.41 2.51
CA SER A 75 -8.93 -3.82 3.84
C SER A 75 -7.68 -4.04 4.71
N GLY A 76 -6.52 -4.29 4.10
CA GLY A 76 -5.31 -4.59 4.82
C GLY A 76 -4.70 -3.35 5.47
N PHE A 77 -4.02 -3.57 6.59
CA PHE A 77 -3.24 -2.53 7.25
C PHE A 77 -1.94 -2.27 6.52
N TYR A 78 -1.55 -1.01 6.48
CA TYR A 78 -0.23 -0.58 6.05
C TYR A 78 0.50 -0.12 7.30
N LEU A 79 1.57 -0.79 7.68
CA LEU A 79 2.35 -0.49 8.87
C LEU A 79 3.61 0.26 8.45
N HIS A 80 3.78 1.48 8.95
CA HIS A 80 5.03 2.20 8.84
C HIS A 80 6.01 1.67 9.89
N ARG A 81 7.14 1.09 9.44
CA ARG A 81 7.97 0.22 10.29
C ARG A 81 8.80 0.98 11.32
N ALA A 82 9.30 2.16 10.99
CA ALA A 82 10.10 2.98 11.90
C ALA A 82 9.27 3.52 13.07
N SER A 83 8.05 4.01 12.79
CA SER A 83 7.16 4.55 13.83
C SER A 83 6.19 3.55 14.42
N LEU A 84 6.14 2.31 13.89
CA LEU A 84 5.17 1.28 14.26
C LEU A 84 3.70 1.75 14.24
N ARG A 85 3.38 2.70 13.35
CA ARG A 85 2.03 3.24 13.21
C ARG A 85 1.32 2.66 12.00
N ILE A 86 0.02 2.43 12.15
CA ILE A 86 -0.81 2.02 11.04
C ILE A 86 -1.15 3.27 10.22
N MET A 87 -0.85 3.24 8.93
CA MET A 87 -1.14 4.37 8.04
C MET A 87 -2.64 4.61 7.96
N THR A 88 -3.03 5.83 8.30
CA THR A 88 -4.40 6.31 8.16
C THR A 88 -4.75 6.54 6.69
N PRO A 89 -6.04 6.65 6.32
CA PRO A 89 -6.43 7.04 4.97
C PRO A 89 -5.85 8.39 4.54
N CYS A 90 -5.65 9.32 5.48
CA CYS A 90 -4.99 10.60 5.25
C CYS A 90 -3.54 10.40 4.80
N ASP A 91 -2.79 9.55 5.51
CA ASP A 91 -1.39 9.25 5.15
C ASP A 91 -1.29 8.61 3.77
N LYS A 92 -2.22 7.71 3.44
CA LYS A 92 -2.30 7.05 2.13
C LYS A 92 -2.63 8.02 0.99
N LEU A 93 -3.43 9.05 1.25
CA LEU A 93 -3.73 10.09 0.26
C LEU A 93 -2.54 11.04 0.10
N ALA A 94 -1.94 11.47 1.22
CA ALA A 94 -0.77 12.34 1.21
C ALA A 94 0.41 11.70 0.47
N SER A 95 0.64 10.40 0.69
CA SER A 95 1.70 9.63 0.04
C SER A 95 1.49 9.43 -1.48
N MET A 96 0.27 9.62 -1.98
CA MET A 96 -0.09 9.63 -3.40
C MET A 96 -0.04 11.03 -4.03
N GLY A 97 0.36 12.04 -3.24
CA GLY A 97 0.47 13.44 -3.66
C GLY A 97 -0.86 14.20 -3.66
N TRP A 98 -1.87 13.73 -2.92
CA TRP A 98 -3.11 14.49 -2.77
C TRP A 98 -2.93 15.65 -1.79
N PRO A 99 -3.57 16.80 -2.04
CA PRO A 99 -3.50 17.97 -1.15
C PRO A 99 -4.38 17.78 0.08
N VAL A 100 -3.92 16.97 1.04
CA VAL A 100 -4.69 16.69 2.26
C VAL A 100 -4.51 17.79 3.30
N THR A 101 -3.32 18.40 3.38
CA THR A 101 -3.05 19.55 4.25
C THR A 101 -3.34 20.87 3.53
N ALA A 102 -3.65 21.91 4.30
CA ALA A 102 -3.89 23.24 3.74
C ALA A 102 -2.65 23.79 3.01
N GLU A 103 -1.46 23.55 3.55
CA GLU A 103 -0.18 23.96 2.95
C GLU A 103 0.05 23.28 1.60
N ALA A 104 -0.16 21.95 1.53
CA ALA A 104 -0.04 21.22 0.27
C ALA A 104 -1.08 21.68 -0.76
N ALA A 105 -2.30 21.96 -0.31
CA ALA A 105 -3.37 22.47 -1.17
C ALA A 105 -3.04 23.86 -1.74
N GLU A 106 -2.54 24.76 -0.90
CA GLU A 106 -2.10 26.10 -1.30
C GLU A 106 -0.95 26.04 -2.30
N ALA A 107 0.08 25.22 -2.03
CA ALA A 107 1.20 25.01 -2.96
C ALA A 107 0.75 24.47 -4.32
N MET A 108 -0.33 23.67 -4.35
CA MET A 108 -0.92 23.15 -5.58
C MET A 108 -1.95 24.10 -6.22
N GLY A 109 -2.28 25.23 -5.60
CA GLY A 109 -3.32 26.15 -6.06
C GLY A 109 -4.73 25.53 -6.01
N THR A 110 -4.95 24.60 -5.08
CA THR A 110 -6.22 23.86 -4.92
C THR A 110 -6.78 24.02 -3.50
N LYS A 111 -8.03 23.58 -3.29
CA LYS A 111 -8.61 23.50 -1.95
C LYS A 111 -8.20 22.18 -1.28
N PRO A 112 -7.95 22.17 0.04
CA PRO A 112 -7.59 20.94 0.74
C PRO A 112 -8.71 19.92 0.60
N LEU A 113 -8.34 18.66 0.34
CA LEU A 113 -9.28 17.56 0.21
C LEU A 113 -9.71 17.11 1.62
N PRO A 114 -10.97 17.33 2.03
CA PRO A 114 -11.39 16.92 3.36
C PRO A 114 -11.52 15.39 3.41
N VAL A 115 -10.70 14.76 4.24
CA VAL A 115 -10.77 13.32 4.54
C VAL A 115 -11.86 13.10 5.59
N MET A 116 -13.12 13.33 5.22
CA MET A 116 -14.25 13.11 6.14
C MET A 116 -14.69 11.65 6.17
N ASP A 117 -14.46 10.92 5.09
CA ASP A 117 -14.88 9.53 4.91
C ASP A 117 -13.67 8.64 4.61
N ALA A 118 -13.31 7.83 5.61
CA ALA A 118 -12.19 6.90 5.54
C ALA A 118 -12.38 5.83 4.45
N GLU A 119 -13.60 5.32 4.27
CA GLU A 119 -13.89 4.26 3.28
C GLU A 119 -13.79 4.81 1.86
N ARG A 120 -14.38 5.98 1.62
CA ARG A 120 -14.29 6.65 0.32
C ARG A 120 -12.85 7.00 -0.03
N SER A 121 -12.07 7.45 0.95
CA SER A 121 -10.65 7.76 0.79
C SER A 121 -9.86 6.51 0.41
N ALA A 122 -10.06 5.39 1.11
CA ALA A 122 -9.42 4.11 0.77
C ALA A 122 -9.78 3.64 -0.66
N SER A 123 -11.05 3.79 -1.07
CA SER A 123 -11.49 3.46 -2.42
C SER A 123 -10.88 4.36 -3.51
N LEU A 124 -10.58 5.62 -3.20
CA LEU A 124 -9.90 6.53 -4.12
C LEU A 124 -8.43 6.13 -4.28
N VAL A 125 -7.73 5.90 -3.18
CA VAL A 125 -6.30 5.54 -3.18
C VAL A 125 -6.06 4.23 -3.95
N GLY A 126 -6.91 3.21 -3.77
CA GLY A 126 -6.76 1.91 -4.46
C GLY A 126 -6.98 1.95 -5.98
N ASN A 127 -7.38 3.11 -6.54
CA ASN A 127 -7.65 3.32 -7.96
C ASN A 127 -6.86 4.45 -8.60
N ALA A 128 -6.27 5.31 -7.77
CA ALA A 128 -5.59 6.48 -8.27
C ALA A 128 -4.24 6.08 -8.87
N MET A 129 -3.94 6.63 -10.05
CA MET A 129 -2.55 6.81 -10.44
C MET A 129 -1.94 7.90 -9.55
N HIS A 130 -0.66 7.77 -9.23
CA HIS A 130 0.06 8.76 -8.43
C HIS A 130 -0.05 10.15 -9.10
N LEU A 131 -0.48 11.18 -8.37
CA LEU A 131 -0.93 12.43 -8.98
C LEU A 131 0.18 13.16 -9.75
N THR A 132 1.44 13.05 -9.28
CA THR A 132 2.60 13.61 -9.99
C THR A 132 2.82 13.01 -11.37
N GLN A 133 2.43 11.75 -11.60
CA GLN A 133 2.50 11.16 -12.95
C GLN A 133 1.50 11.85 -13.90
N ALA A 134 0.31 12.18 -13.41
CA ALA A 134 -0.70 12.88 -14.21
C ALA A 134 -0.30 14.32 -14.56
N GLN A 135 0.33 15.04 -13.62
CA GLN A 135 0.80 16.41 -13.89
C GLN A 135 1.86 16.46 -14.99
N SER A 136 2.80 15.51 -15.01
CA SER A 136 3.84 15.45 -16.04
C SER A 136 3.28 15.26 -17.46
N GLN A 137 2.12 14.61 -17.60
CA GLN A 137 1.46 14.42 -18.89
C GLN A 137 0.77 15.69 -19.40
N ASN A 138 0.23 16.50 -18.50
CA ASN A 138 -0.51 17.71 -18.89
C ASN A 138 0.42 18.86 -19.34
N GLN A 139 1.64 18.97 -18.80
CA GLN A 139 2.59 20.01 -19.22
C GLN A 139 3.03 19.88 -20.70
N GLY A 140 2.91 18.68 -21.28
CA GLY A 140 3.16 18.45 -22.71
C GLY A 140 2.06 18.99 -23.63
N ILE A 141 0.82 19.13 -23.14
CA ILE A 141 -0.34 19.48 -23.97
C ILE A 141 -0.39 20.98 -24.26
N ASP A 142 -0.02 21.81 -23.29
CA ASP A 142 -0.03 23.27 -23.45
C ASP A 142 1.13 23.76 -24.34
N SER A 143 2.21 22.96 -24.43
CA SER A 143 3.40 23.28 -25.23
C SER A 143 3.18 23.09 -26.74
N GLU A 144 2.34 22.13 -27.15
CA GLU A 144 2.04 21.88 -28.58
C GLU A 144 0.96 22.80 -29.15
N ALA A 145 0.16 23.46 -28.30
CA ALA A 145 -0.92 24.34 -28.73
C ALA A 145 -0.44 25.72 -29.24
N VAL A 146 0.80 26.13 -28.96
CA VAL A 146 1.31 27.47 -29.27
C VAL A 146 2.04 27.56 -30.63
N MET A 147 2.35 26.44 -31.30
CA MET A 147 3.14 26.43 -32.56
C MET A 147 2.48 25.71 -33.74
N ARG A 148 1.14 25.67 -33.82
CA ARG A 148 0.47 25.39 -35.11
C ARG A 148 -0.01 26.68 -35.74
N PRO A 149 0.63 27.19 -36.82
CA PRO A 149 0.08 28.29 -37.59
C PRO A 149 -1.26 27.84 -38.17
N THR A 150 -2.35 28.40 -37.66
CA THR A 150 -3.70 28.21 -38.18
C THR A 150 -3.87 28.99 -39.47
N SER A 151 -3.15 28.63 -40.53
CA SER A 151 -3.47 29.02 -41.90
C SER A 151 -4.46 28.01 -42.50
N ARG A 152 -5.60 27.81 -41.84
CA ARG A 152 -6.73 27.11 -42.46
C ARG A 152 -7.62 28.17 -43.11
N PRO A 153 -7.72 28.23 -44.45
CA PRO A 153 -8.58 29.20 -45.10
C PRO A 153 -10.05 28.95 -44.71
N PRO A 154 -10.87 30.02 -44.64
CA PRO A 154 -12.28 29.89 -44.32
C PRO A 154 -12.98 29.03 -45.40
N LYS A 155 -13.42 27.83 -45.03
CA LYS A 155 -14.34 27.07 -45.86
C LYS A 155 -15.69 27.77 -45.85
N ALA A 156 -16.09 28.24 -47.03
CA ALA A 156 -17.41 28.80 -47.29
C ALA A 156 -18.51 27.88 -46.72
N THR A 157 -19.38 28.49 -45.91
CA THR A 157 -20.57 27.86 -45.35
C THR A 157 -21.61 27.62 -46.44
N THR A 158 -21.59 26.44 -47.04
CA THR A 158 -22.73 25.96 -47.83
C THR A 158 -23.79 25.44 -46.87
N LYS A 159 -24.86 26.22 -46.73
CA LYS A 159 -26.04 25.97 -45.90
C LYS A 159 -26.73 24.68 -46.40
N ALA A 160 -26.49 23.56 -45.72
CA ALA A 160 -27.19 22.31 -45.99
C ALA A 160 -28.56 22.30 -45.27
N PRO A 161 -29.64 21.80 -45.90
CA PRO A 161 -30.97 21.78 -45.32
C PRO A 161 -31.07 20.80 -44.13
N PRO A 162 -32.01 21.03 -43.19
CA PRO A 162 -32.18 20.20 -42.00
C PRO A 162 -32.66 18.80 -42.40
N LYS A 163 -31.77 17.80 -42.29
CA LYS A 163 -32.17 16.40 -42.34
C LYS A 163 -32.78 15.98 -41.00
N ALA A 164 -33.91 15.31 -41.13
CA ALA A 164 -34.81 14.88 -40.09
C ALA A 164 -34.14 14.18 -38.90
N ALA A 165 -34.72 14.45 -37.73
CA ALA A 165 -34.42 13.80 -36.47
C ALA A 165 -34.49 12.27 -36.60
N ALA A 166 -33.33 11.63 -36.58
CA ALA A 166 -33.24 10.20 -36.32
C ALA A 166 -33.48 9.99 -34.82
N LYS A 167 -34.68 9.53 -34.48
CA LYS A 167 -34.99 8.94 -33.17
C LYS A 167 -33.98 7.80 -32.93
N VAL A 168 -33.01 8.05 -32.05
CA VAL A 168 -32.20 6.99 -31.44
C VAL A 168 -33.15 6.24 -30.51
N ALA A 169 -33.66 5.11 -31.00
CA ALA A 169 -34.40 4.17 -30.17
C ALA A 169 -33.43 3.63 -29.10
N LEU A 170 -33.71 3.97 -27.85
CA LEU A 170 -33.10 3.40 -26.67
C LEU A 170 -33.43 1.89 -26.67
N VAL A 171 -32.46 1.07 -27.09
CA VAL A 171 -32.57 -0.39 -27.00
C VAL A 171 -32.54 -0.76 -25.51
N PRO A 172 -33.61 -1.35 -24.95
CA PRO A 172 -33.56 -1.82 -23.57
C PRO A 172 -32.52 -2.94 -23.47
N PRO A 173 -31.71 -2.98 -22.39
CA PRO A 173 -30.76 -4.06 -22.17
C PRO A 173 -31.52 -5.39 -22.10
N GLY A 174 -31.22 -6.29 -23.03
CA GLY A 174 -31.80 -7.62 -23.05
C GLY A 174 -31.46 -8.41 -21.77
N PRO A 175 -32.30 -9.39 -21.39
CA PRO A 175 -32.06 -10.21 -20.22
C PRO A 175 -30.71 -10.92 -20.33
N ARG A 176 -29.84 -10.69 -19.35
CA ARG A 176 -28.57 -11.41 -19.24
C ARG A 176 -28.86 -12.92 -19.17
N PRO A 177 -28.17 -13.75 -19.96
CA PRO A 177 -28.27 -15.20 -19.81
C PRO A 177 -27.82 -15.56 -18.38
N ALA A 178 -28.70 -16.25 -17.66
CA ALA A 178 -28.39 -16.83 -16.36
C ALA A 178 -27.15 -17.72 -16.55
N ALA A 179 -26.04 -17.33 -15.91
CA ALA A 179 -24.85 -18.15 -15.85
C ALA A 179 -25.25 -19.50 -15.26
N ALA A 180 -25.18 -20.54 -16.09
CA ALA A 180 -25.40 -21.91 -15.69
C ALA A 180 -24.44 -22.23 -14.55
N ARG A 181 -25.00 -22.41 -13.35
CA ARG A 181 -24.28 -23.02 -12.23
C ARG A 181 -23.75 -24.36 -12.72
N PRO A 182 -22.44 -24.65 -12.65
CA PRO A 182 -21.96 -26.00 -12.82
C PRO A 182 -22.61 -26.84 -11.71
N LYS A 183 -23.39 -27.85 -12.13
CA LYS A 183 -23.87 -28.91 -11.24
C LYS A 183 -22.64 -29.53 -10.59
N ALA A 184 -22.51 -29.35 -9.28
CA ALA A 184 -21.58 -30.11 -8.47
C ALA A 184 -21.88 -31.60 -8.71
N ALA A 185 -20.94 -32.29 -9.33
CA ALA A 185 -20.95 -33.73 -9.42
C ALA A 185 -20.89 -34.28 -7.99
N LEU A 186 -21.99 -34.90 -7.59
CA LEU A 186 -22.09 -35.75 -6.41
C LEU A 186 -21.19 -36.97 -6.67
N GLY A 187 -19.96 -36.94 -6.16
CA GLY A 187 -18.95 -37.96 -6.41
C GLY A 187 -18.27 -38.39 -5.11
N ALA A 188 -18.70 -39.55 -4.62
CA ALA A 188 -18.07 -40.46 -3.67
C ALA A 188 -17.79 -39.98 -2.22
N PRO A 189 -18.18 -40.78 -1.20
CA PRO A 189 -17.73 -40.58 0.18
C PRO A 189 -16.24 -40.90 0.30
N ALA A 190 -15.47 -39.97 0.86
CA ALA A 190 -14.08 -40.17 1.21
C ALA A 190 -13.93 -41.28 2.27
N PRO A 191 -12.85 -42.10 2.21
CA PRO A 191 -12.56 -43.07 3.25
C PRO A 191 -12.25 -42.36 4.56
N ALA A 192 -12.90 -42.82 5.63
CA ALA A 192 -12.65 -42.38 7.00
C ALA A 192 -11.15 -42.50 7.32
N THR A 193 -10.49 -41.36 7.43
CA THR A 193 -9.11 -41.28 7.92
C THR A 193 -9.17 -41.48 9.43
N ALA A 194 -8.52 -42.55 9.90
CA ALA A 194 -8.39 -42.88 11.32
C ALA A 194 -7.85 -41.68 12.12
N PRO A 195 -8.26 -41.51 13.39
CA PRO A 195 -7.67 -40.50 14.26
C PRO A 195 -6.17 -40.77 14.40
N GLY A 196 -5.38 -39.84 13.89
CA GLY A 196 -3.92 -39.88 13.91
C GLY A 196 -3.40 -40.03 15.32
N ALA A 197 -2.49 -41.00 15.48
CA ALA A 197 -1.65 -41.13 16.65
C ALA A 197 -0.98 -39.79 16.97
N MET A 198 -1.06 -39.38 18.24
CA MET A 198 -0.22 -38.32 18.80
C MET A 198 1.24 -38.67 18.50
N VAL A 199 1.84 -37.94 17.59
CA VAL A 199 3.30 -37.90 17.47
C VAL A 199 3.79 -37.11 18.67
N PRO A 200 4.56 -37.69 19.61
CA PRO A 200 5.09 -36.94 20.73
C PRO A 200 5.99 -35.82 20.19
N PHE A 201 5.71 -34.60 20.62
CA PHE A 201 6.57 -33.45 20.44
C PHE A 201 7.91 -33.76 21.14
N VAL A 202 8.93 -34.10 20.35
CA VAL A 202 10.31 -34.23 20.82
C VAL A 202 10.93 -32.84 20.73
N PRO A 203 11.21 -32.15 21.85
CA PRO A 203 11.92 -30.88 21.80
C PRO A 203 13.32 -31.11 21.20
N PRO A 204 13.83 -30.17 20.38
CA PRO A 204 15.19 -30.26 19.85
C PRO A 204 16.20 -30.29 21.00
N ALA A 205 17.11 -31.26 20.95
CA ALA A 205 18.18 -31.39 21.94
C ALA A 205 18.99 -30.08 21.99
N PRO A 206 19.39 -29.61 23.19
CA PRO A 206 20.21 -28.41 23.33
C PRO A 206 21.53 -28.64 22.59
N ALA A 207 21.88 -27.69 21.70
CA ALA A 207 23.17 -27.71 21.03
C ALA A 207 24.30 -27.70 22.07
N PRO A 208 25.36 -28.50 21.89
CA PRO A 208 26.51 -28.45 22.79
C PRO A 208 27.11 -27.05 22.76
N MET A 209 27.06 -26.36 23.90
CA MET A 209 27.75 -25.09 24.09
C MET A 209 29.25 -25.33 23.87
N SER A 210 29.78 -24.77 22.78
CA SER A 210 31.21 -24.78 22.50
C SER A 210 31.93 -23.98 23.57
N ALA A 211 32.68 -24.68 24.43
CA ALA A 211 33.50 -24.12 25.51
C ALA A 211 34.81 -23.50 24.97
N ALA A 212 34.69 -22.55 24.03
CA ALA A 212 35.82 -21.90 23.39
C ALA A 212 35.63 -20.38 23.36
N ALA A 213 35.53 -19.75 24.54
CA ALA A 213 35.69 -18.31 24.72
C ALA A 213 36.05 -17.96 26.18
N MET A 214 37.02 -18.68 26.75
CA MET A 214 37.76 -18.18 27.91
C MET A 214 39.12 -17.70 27.42
N SER A 215 39.22 -16.43 27.02
CA SER A 215 40.49 -15.72 27.09
C SER A 215 40.32 -14.21 26.88
N LEU A 216 40.98 -13.45 27.76
CA LEU A 216 41.33 -12.02 27.63
C LEU A 216 40.25 -11.00 28.04
N MET A 217 39.98 -10.94 29.35
CA MET A 217 39.62 -9.68 30.00
C MET A 217 40.92 -8.91 30.33
N PRO A 218 41.08 -7.64 29.91
CA PRO A 218 42.19 -6.79 30.36
C PRO A 218 41.91 -6.27 31.78
N THR A 219 42.86 -6.52 32.69
CA THR A 219 42.91 -5.96 34.05
C THR A 219 42.98 -4.42 34.02
N PRO A 220 42.18 -3.70 34.83
CA PRO A 220 42.32 -2.26 34.96
C PRO A 220 43.52 -1.89 35.84
N THR A 221 44.46 -1.13 35.28
CA THR A 221 45.54 -0.47 36.02
C THR A 221 44.96 0.70 36.83
N ILE A 222 45.02 0.59 38.16
CA ILE A 222 44.68 1.69 39.08
C ILE A 222 45.92 2.57 39.25
N THR A 223 45.89 3.77 38.69
CA THR A 223 46.92 4.80 38.91
C THR A 223 46.56 5.61 40.16
N HIS A 224 47.34 5.45 41.22
CA HIS A 224 47.29 6.30 42.41
C HIS A 224 47.96 7.64 42.07
N LEU A 225 47.17 8.73 42.07
CA LEU A 225 47.70 10.09 42.09
C LEU A 225 48.02 10.47 43.54
N SER A 226 49.25 10.94 43.76
CA SER A 226 49.71 11.60 44.99
C SER A 226 49.76 13.10 44.77
#